data_AF-A0A6P2F317-F1
#
_entry.id   AF-A0A6P2F317-F1
#
_cell.length_a   1.000
_cell.length_b   1.000
_cell.length_c   1.000
_cell.angle_alpha   90.00
_cell.angle_beta   90.00
_cell.angle_gamma   90.00
#
_symmetry.space_group_name_H-M   'P 1'
#
loop_
_entity.id
_entity.type
_entity.pdbx_description
1 polymer ?
#
loop_
_entity_poly.entity_id
_entity_poly.type
_entity_poly.pdbx_seq_one_letter_code
_entity_poly.pdbx_strand_id
1 'polypeptide(L)'
;MAWQLKYGSHAKALEDRARRTGVKPAALQKRPKIRVTDAPFSEAFFTLHSARTFGAAAPNPISLQEIVAYCSLQGIDSKAEKAKYLRLIQLLDQVYLGHWAEKNPSSSTPPKGSKNNQKS
;
A
#
# COMPACT_ATOMS: atom_id res chain seq x y z
N MET A 1 -6.21 2.57 -0.84
CA MET A 1 -4.74 2.56 -0.99
C MET A 1 -4.27 2.43 -2.45
N ALA A 2 -4.68 1.41 -3.20
CA ALA A 2 -4.15 1.11 -4.55
C ALA A 2 -4.10 2.31 -5.52
N TRP A 3 -5.17 3.11 -5.57
CA TRP A 3 -5.20 4.31 -6.41
C TRP A 3 -4.13 5.34 -6.03
N GLN A 4 -3.95 5.57 -4.72
CA GLN A 4 -2.96 6.52 -4.19
C GLN A 4 -1.54 6.07 -4.52
N LEU A 5 -1.24 4.78 -4.42
CA LEU A 5 0.09 4.24 -4.75
C LEU A 5 0.41 4.37 -6.24
N LYS A 6 -0.59 4.20 -7.11
CA LYS A 6 -0.42 4.24 -8.56
C LYS A 6 -0.42 5.65 -9.14
N TYR A 7 -1.26 6.55 -8.64
CA TYR A 7 -1.52 7.86 -9.24
C TYR A 7 -1.29 9.03 -8.29
N GLY A 8 -1.09 8.80 -6.99
CA GLY A 8 -1.04 9.87 -5.97
C GLY A 8 0.02 10.92 -6.25
N SER A 9 1.23 10.50 -6.63
CA SER A 9 2.34 11.40 -7.02
C SER A 9 2.02 12.27 -8.24
N HIS A 10 1.09 11.82 -9.10
CA HIS A 10 0.71 12.51 -10.33
C HIS A 10 -0.70 13.11 -10.26
N ALA A 11 -1.36 13.06 -9.10
CA ALA A 11 -2.76 13.50 -8.95
C ALA A 11 -2.94 14.96 -9.39
N LYS A 12 -2.05 15.85 -8.93
CA LYS A 12 -2.07 17.28 -9.32
C LYS A 12 -1.89 17.47 -10.83
N ALA A 13 -0.95 16.76 -11.44
CA ALA A 13 -0.72 16.84 -12.88
C ALA A 13 -1.94 16.34 -13.69
N LEU A 14 -2.61 15.29 -13.22
CA LEU A 14 -3.86 14.79 -13.81
C LEU A 14 -4.99 15.81 -13.70
N GLU A 15 -5.11 16.50 -12.55
CA GLU A 15 -6.11 17.55 -12.30
C GLU A 15 -5.84 18.78 -13.18
N ASP A 16 -4.59 19.21 -13.28
CA ASP A 16 -4.17 20.34 -14.12
C ASP A 16 -4.37 20.04 -15.61
N ARG A 17 -4.17 18.79 -16.05
CA ARG A 17 -4.51 18.36 -17.41
C ARG A 17 -6.01 18.38 -17.64
N ALA A 18 -6.81 17.88 -16.69
CA ALA A 18 -8.26 17.90 -16.80
C ALA A 18 -8.81 19.32 -16.90
N ARG A 19 -8.27 20.25 -16.10
CA ARG A 19 -8.64 21.68 -16.15
C ARG A 19 -8.29 22.33 -17.48
N ARG A 20 -7.10 22.06 -18.03
CA ARG A 20 -6.65 22.64 -19.31
C ARG A 20 -7.39 22.09 -20.53
N THR A 21 -7.75 20.81 -20.51
CA THR A 21 -8.29 20.12 -21.68
C THR A 21 -9.81 19.92 -21.62
N GLY A 22 -10.44 20.13 -20.47
CA GLY A 22 -11.84 19.79 -20.21
C GLY A 22 -12.11 18.28 -20.11
N VAL A 23 -11.14 17.43 -20.47
CA VAL A 23 -11.29 15.97 -20.47
C VAL A 23 -10.76 15.38 -19.17
N LYS A 24 -11.64 14.76 -18.38
CA LYS A 24 -11.26 14.10 -17.11
C LYS A 24 -10.59 12.75 -17.39
N PRO A 25 -9.29 12.56 -17.05
CA PRO A 25 -8.59 11.29 -17.23
C PRO A 25 -9.26 10.14 -16.48
N ALA A 26 -9.22 8.93 -17.05
CA ALA A 26 -9.79 7.73 -16.44
C ALA A 26 -9.28 7.47 -15.01
N ALA A 27 -8.02 7.82 -14.73
CA ALA A 27 -7.46 7.74 -13.38
C ALA A 27 -8.24 8.60 -12.37
N LEU A 28 -8.60 9.85 -12.71
CA LEU A 28 -9.39 10.72 -11.83
C LEU A 28 -10.86 10.30 -11.74
N GLN A 29 -11.39 9.62 -12.75
CA GLN A 29 -12.75 9.07 -12.71
C GLN A 29 -12.85 7.89 -11.73
N LYS A 30 -11.82 7.04 -11.69
CA LYS A 30 -11.73 5.87 -10.80
C LYS A 30 -11.14 6.20 -9.43
N ARG A 31 -10.96 7.48 -9.07
CA ARG A 31 -10.43 7.89 -7.77
C ARG A 31 -11.44 7.53 -6.68
N PRO A 32 -11.08 6.66 -5.71
CA PRO A 32 -11.99 6.30 -4.64
C PRO A 32 -12.23 7.51 -3.73
N LYS A 33 -13.48 7.67 -3.28
CA LYS A 33 -13.84 8.63 -2.23
C LYS A 33 -13.77 7.91 -0.89
N ILE A 34 -12.94 8.41 0.02
CA ILE A 34 -12.88 7.91 1.39
C ILE A 34 -14.10 8.46 2.13
N ARG A 35 -14.85 7.59 2.81
CA ARG A 35 -15.96 8.02 3.66
C ARG A 35 -15.39 8.61 4.93
N VAL A 36 -16.09 9.58 5.54
CA VAL A 36 -15.66 10.20 6.81
C VAL A 36 -15.46 9.13 7.89
N THR A 37 -16.32 8.11 7.92
CA THR A 37 -16.22 6.97 8.83
C THR A 37 -14.97 6.11 8.65
N ASP A 38 -14.32 6.20 7.49
CA ASP A 38 -13.14 5.40 7.15
C ASP A 38 -11.84 6.19 7.34
N ALA A 39 -11.93 7.50 7.58
CA ALA A 39 -10.79 8.38 7.77
C ALA A 39 -9.87 7.93 8.92
N PRO A 40 -10.39 7.51 10.10
CA PRO A 40 -9.53 7.09 11.21
C PRO A 40 -8.66 5.86 10.88
N PHE A 41 -9.16 4.92 10.06
CA PHE A 41 -8.37 3.76 9.66
C PHE A 41 -7.27 4.13 8.66
N SER A 42 -7.56 5.08 7.77
CA SER A 42 -6.56 5.59 6.83
C SER A 42 -5.46 6.34 7.57
N GLU A 43 -5.82 7.15 8.55
CA GLU A 43 -4.87 7.86 9.41
C GLU A 43 -4.01 6.88 10.19
N ALA A 44 -4.62 5.92 10.89
CA ALA A 44 -3.92 4.87 11.61
C ALA A 44 -2.91 4.12 10.73
N PHE A 45 -3.32 3.74 9.51
CA PHE A 45 -2.42 3.11 8.56
C PHE A 45 -1.22 4.02 8.23
N PHE A 46 -1.42 5.31 7.94
CA PHE A 46 -0.32 6.21 7.60
C PHE A 46 0.63 6.46 8.78
N THR A 47 0.09 6.58 10.00
CA THR A 47 0.88 6.72 11.22
C THR A 47 1.72 5.46 11.48
N LEU A 48 1.14 4.27 11.34
CA LEU A 48 1.88 3.02 11.50
C LEU A 48 2.87 2.78 10.36
N HIS A 49 2.50 3.18 9.15
CA HIS A 49 3.34 3.05 7.96
C HIS A 49 4.62 3.89 8.07
N SER A 50 4.57 5.09 8.64
CA SER A 50 5.76 5.92 8.83
C SER A 50 6.75 5.34 9.85
N ALA A 51 6.26 4.58 10.82
CA ALA A 51 7.09 3.88 11.82
C ALA A 51 7.58 2.50 11.35
N ARG A 52 7.23 2.07 10.13
CA ARG A 52 7.51 0.73 9.63
C ARG A 52 9.00 0.43 9.57
N THR A 53 9.35 -0.75 10.07
CA THR A 53 10.71 -1.30 9.94
C THR A 53 10.95 -1.93 8.57
N PHE A 54 12.21 -1.92 8.13
CA PHE A 54 12.64 -2.52 6.87
C PHE A 54 13.58 -3.69 7.16
N GLY A 55 13.32 -4.84 6.51
CA GLY A 55 14.24 -5.95 6.49
C GLY A 55 15.31 -5.78 5.40
N ALA A 56 16.14 -6.81 5.22
CA ALA A 56 17.26 -6.77 4.26
C ALA A 56 16.84 -6.56 2.79
N ALA A 57 15.65 -7.04 2.42
CA ALA A 57 15.20 -7.03 1.02
C ALA A 57 13.82 -6.38 0.81
N ALA A 58 13.02 -6.16 1.86
CA ALA A 58 11.66 -5.68 1.74
C ALA A 58 11.18 -4.96 3.01
N PRO A 59 10.17 -4.08 2.93
CA PRO A 59 9.49 -3.55 4.09
C PRO A 59 8.85 -4.69 4.89
N ASN A 60 8.95 -4.65 6.22
CA ASN A 60 8.23 -5.60 7.04
C ASN A 60 6.73 -5.28 7.05
N PRO A 61 5.85 -6.28 7.23
CA PRO A 61 4.43 -6.04 7.50
C PRO A 61 4.26 -5.24 8.79
N ILE A 62 3.18 -4.43 8.86
CA ILE A 62 2.80 -3.80 10.12
C ILE A 62 2.38 -4.91 11.09
N SER A 63 3.03 -4.99 12.24
CA SER A 63 2.78 -6.05 13.20
C SER A 63 1.43 -5.88 13.90
N LEU A 64 0.84 -7.00 14.32
CA LEU A 64 -0.38 -6.99 15.11
C LEU A 64 -0.19 -6.23 16.43
N GLN A 65 1.00 -6.30 17.02
CA GLN A 65 1.34 -5.60 18.26
C GLN A 65 1.33 -4.09 18.10
N GLU A 66 1.88 -3.56 16.99
CA GLU A 66 1.85 -2.12 16.70
C GLU A 66 0.42 -1.61 16.50
N ILE A 67 -0.44 -2.39 15.84
CA ILE A 67 -1.85 -2.03 15.66
C ILE A 67 -2.57 -1.99 17.01
N VAL A 68 -2.36 -3.02 17.84
CA VAL A 68 -2.96 -3.07 19.19
C VAL A 68 -2.43 -1.92 20.06
N ALA A 69 -1.13 -1.63 20.00
CA ALA A 69 -0.53 -0.51 20.72
C ALA A 69 -1.11 0.83 20.27
N TYR A 70 -1.26 1.04 18.96
CA TYR A 70 -1.93 2.22 18.42
C TYR A 70 -3.36 2.35 18.94
N CYS A 71 -4.16 1.28 18.90
CA CYS A 71 -5.52 1.31 19.44
C CYS A 71 -5.53 1.70 20.93
N SER A 72 -4.65 1.11 21.73
CA SER A 72 -4.53 1.43 23.16
C SER A 72 -4.14 2.91 23.40
N LEU A 73 -3.20 3.45 22.61
CA LEU A 73 -2.79 4.86 22.71
C LEU A 73 -3.91 5.84 22.34
N GLN A 74 -4.80 5.44 21.44
CA GLN A 74 -5.96 6.24 21.04
C GLN A 74 -7.18 6.05 21.95
N GLY A 75 -7.07 5.27 23.03
CA GLY A 75 -8.19 4.98 23.94
C GLY A 75 -9.27 4.09 23.31
N ILE A 76 -8.96 3.35 22.25
CA ILE A 76 -9.87 2.43 21.59
C ILE A 76 -9.81 1.11 22.33
N ASP A 77 -10.74 0.84 23.24
CA ASP A 77 -10.72 -0.36 24.09
C ASP A 77 -11.70 -1.47 23.69
N SER A 78 -12.70 -1.14 22.89
CA SER A 78 -13.66 -2.11 22.38
C SER A 78 -12.98 -3.20 21.56
N LYS A 79 -13.18 -4.47 21.94
CA LYS A 79 -12.65 -5.62 21.18
C LYS A 79 -13.12 -5.62 19.73
N ALA A 80 -14.39 -5.28 19.50
CA ALA A 80 -14.96 -5.21 18.15
C ALA A 80 -14.30 -4.12 17.31
N GLU A 81 -13.97 -2.98 17.93
CA GLU A 81 -13.32 -1.87 17.26
C GLU A 81 -11.84 -2.16 16.97
N LYS A 82 -11.10 -2.72 17.95
CA LYS A 82 -9.73 -3.22 17.75
C LYS A 82 -9.67 -4.22 16.59
N ALA A 83 -10.62 -5.15 16.52
CA ALA A 83 -10.71 -6.13 15.42
C ALA A 83 -10.96 -5.45 14.07
N LYS A 84 -11.77 -4.39 14.02
CA LYS A 84 -12.02 -3.61 12.80
C LYS A 84 -10.75 -2.87 12.34
N TYR A 85 -10.03 -2.21 13.25
CA TYR A 85 -8.75 -1.57 12.97
C TYR A 85 -7.74 -2.58 12.41
N LEU A 86 -7.57 -3.70 13.10
CA LEU A 86 -6.69 -4.78 12.67
C LEU A 86 -7.01 -5.21 11.24
N ARG A 87 -8.27 -5.53 10.96
CA ARG A 87 -8.67 -6.02 9.64
C ARG A 87 -8.42 -5.00 8.54
N LEU A 88 -8.78 -3.74 8.76
CA LEU A 88 -8.66 -2.69 7.75
C LEU A 88 -7.20 -2.30 7.50
N ILE A 89 -6.39 -2.19 8.56
CA ILE A 89 -4.95 -1.89 8.42
C ILE A 89 -4.24 -3.02 7.68
N GLN A 90 -4.52 -4.29 8.01
CA GLN A 90 -3.94 -5.44 7.29
C GLN A 90 -4.30 -5.44 5.79
N LEU A 91 -5.55 -5.10 5.44
CA LEU A 91 -5.96 -4.98 4.04
C LEU A 91 -5.22 -3.86 3.31
N LEU A 92 -5.04 -2.71 3.96
CA LEU A 92 -4.26 -1.60 3.39
C LEU A 92 -2.79 -1.98 3.24
N ASP A 93 -2.24 -2.71 4.21
CA ASP A 93 -0.85 -3.17 4.22
C ASP A 93 -0.57 -4.19 3.10
N GLN A 94 -1.46 -5.16 2.91
CA GLN A 94 -1.35 -6.12 1.81
C GLN A 94 -1.31 -5.44 0.44
N VAL A 95 -2.15 -4.42 0.23
CA VAL A 95 -2.15 -3.63 -1.01
C VAL A 95 -0.84 -2.86 -1.18
N TYR A 96 -0.28 -2.32 -0.09
CA TYR A 96 1.01 -1.64 -0.13
C TYR A 96 2.16 -2.60 -0.46
N LEU A 97 2.26 -3.73 0.24
CA LEU A 97 3.32 -4.71 0.06
C LEU A 97 3.27 -5.34 -1.34
N GLY A 98 2.07 -5.65 -1.84
CA GLY A 98 1.90 -6.14 -3.21
C GLY A 98 2.40 -5.14 -4.25
N HIS A 99 2.02 -3.87 -4.12
CA HIS A 99 2.52 -2.81 -5.00
C HIS A 99 4.04 -2.58 -4.86
N TRP A 100 4.60 -2.71 -3.65
CA TRP A 100 6.05 -2.60 -3.44
C TRP A 100 6.79 -3.72 -4.16
N ALA A 101 6.31 -4.96 -4.03
CA ALA A 101 6.89 -6.14 -4.68
C ALA A 101 6.83 -6.05 -6.21
N GLU A 102 5.72 -5.55 -6.77
CA GLU A 102 5.59 -5.30 -8.21
C GLU A 102 6.59 -4.26 -8.73
N LYS A 103 6.91 -3.24 -7.94
CA LYS A 103 7.87 -2.18 -8.33
C LYS A 103 9.33 -2.57 -8.09
N ASN A 104 9.60 -3.51 -7.20
CA ASN A 104 10.95 -3.94 -6.83
C ASN A 104 11.05 -5.46 -6.98
N PRO A 105 10.96 -6.00 -8.21
CA PRO A 105 11.12 -7.43 -8.42
C PRO A 105 12.51 -7.84 -7.93
N SER A 106 12.58 -8.79 -7.00
CA SER A 106 13.86 -9.35 -6.57
C SER A 106 14.58 -9.88 -7.81
N SER A 107 15.87 -9.56 -7.97
CA SER A 107 16.72 -9.99 -9.08
C SER A 107 17.05 -11.50 -9.07
N SER A 108 16.10 -12.35 -8.71
CA SER A 108 16.19 -13.81 -8.85
C SER A 108 15.78 -14.23 -10.26
N THR A 109 16.43 -13.67 -11.29
CA THR A 109 16.40 -14.27 -12.62
C THR A 109 17.36 -15.46 -12.62
N PRO A 110 16.91 -16.71 -12.77
CA PRO A 110 17.82 -17.83 -12.94
C PRO A 110 18.64 -17.62 -14.24
N PRO A 111 19.94 -17.95 -14.26
CA PRO A 111 20.76 -17.72 -15.43
C PRO A 111 20.20 -18.50 -16.62
N LYS A 112 19.90 -17.77 -17.68
CA LYS A 112 19.38 -18.29 -18.95
C LYS A 112 20.51 -19.05 -19.67
N GLY A 113 20.48 -20.38 -19.59
CA GLY A 113 21.07 -21.29 -20.58
C GLY A 113 22.55 -21.66 -20.41
N SER A 114 22.82 -22.79 -19.75
CA SER A 114 23.95 -23.64 -20.13
C SER A 114 23.47 -24.62 -21.22
N LYS A 115 23.73 -24.29 -22.49
CA LYS A 115 23.69 -25.27 -23.57
C LYS A 115 24.89 -26.20 -23.38
N ASN A 116 24.72 -27.30 -22.65
CA ASN A 116 25.68 -28.38 -22.68
C ASN A 116 25.50 -29.15 -23.99
N ASN A 117 26.42 -28.87 -24.92
CA ASN A 117 26.50 -29.55 -26.20
C ASN A 117 27.26 -30.87 -25.98
N GLN A 118 26.55 -31.95 -25.64
CA GLN A 118 27.10 -33.30 -25.78
C GLN A 118 27.01 -33.69 -27.26
N LYS A 119 28.15 -33.68 -27.96
CA LYS A 119 28.31 -34.42 -29.22
C LYS A 119 28.97 -35.75 -28.92
N SER A 120 28.32 -36.78 -29.45
CA SER A 120 28.69 -38.20 -29.51
C SER A 120 29.94 -38.44 -30.34
#